data_AF-A0A1Z2SHV0-F1
#
_entry.id   AF-A0A1Z2SHV0-F1
#
_cell.length_a   1.000
_cell.length_b   1.000
_cell.length_c   1.000
_cell.angle_alpha   90.00
_cell.angle_beta   90.00
_cell.angle_gamma   90.00
#
_symmetry.space_group_name_H-M   'P 1'
#
loop_
_entity.id
_entity.type
_entity.pdbx_description
1 polymer ?
#
loop_
_entity_poly.entity_id
_entity_poly.type
_entity_poly.pdbx_seq_one_letter_code
_entity_poly.pdbx_strand_id
1 'polypeptide(L)'
;MNTIAHISQAFVDLWLDAAFWLLLGLMIAGLLHTFIKSDKLGHHLKGHGFWPVIKAAILGIPLPLCSCGVIPAAVGLRRAGASKGATTAFLISTPETGVDSIAISYALLGPFMTIIRPIAAVCSSIAAAMLVLSGEKSTSQPETPPEQQSTACGSQGAGHCCCHSQQARAPDSQAHPDSLWRRIWQGQVYAFTELLGDLSLWLLAGLMISACVVALVPYDALAEVSRGGWAMVIMALIGVPMYICASASTPLAAGLLMAGVSPGAVLVFLLAGPATNVATLGIVRREMGWHALGSYLLGVIGVAIGFGYLTNALVDLWHIDIQSELGSSNSLMPFWLAGLSALFLMLLVGNDLLTRVYHRLFRKTPIHSHSHH
;
A
#
# COMPACT_ATOMS: atom_id res chain seq x y z
N MET A 1 -33.06 10.89 3.72
CA MET A 1 -31.99 11.68 3.07
C MET A 1 -31.40 10.80 1.97
N ASN A 2 -31.21 11.31 0.75
CA ASN A 2 -30.88 10.49 -0.42
C ASN A 2 -29.58 9.72 -0.19
N THR A 3 -29.60 8.39 -0.23
CA THR A 3 -28.41 7.51 -0.06
C THR A 3 -27.26 7.93 -0.99
N ILE A 4 -27.60 8.42 -2.19
CA ILE A 4 -26.64 8.96 -3.17
C ILE A 4 -25.90 10.19 -2.63
N ALA A 5 -26.59 11.09 -1.91
CA ALA A 5 -25.96 12.27 -1.32
C ALA A 5 -24.95 11.87 -0.22
N HIS A 6 -25.32 10.91 0.63
CA HIS A 6 -24.41 10.39 1.66
C HIS A 6 -23.18 9.70 1.06
N ILE A 7 -23.36 8.86 0.04
CA ILE A 7 -22.23 8.22 -0.66
C ILE A 7 -21.34 9.29 -1.30
N SER A 8 -21.91 10.31 -1.95
CA SER A 8 -21.14 11.37 -2.59
C SER A 8 -20.32 12.20 -1.61
N GLN A 9 -20.88 12.50 -0.43
CA GLN A 9 -20.18 13.21 0.63
C GLN A 9 -19.05 12.36 1.20
N ALA A 10 -19.33 11.10 1.55
CA ALA A 10 -18.31 10.18 2.04
C ALA A 10 -17.15 10.01 1.04
N PHE A 11 -17.45 9.97 -0.26
CA PHE A 11 -16.41 9.91 -1.29
C PHE A 11 -15.54 11.18 -1.31
N VAL A 12 -16.15 12.36 -1.24
CA VAL A 12 -15.41 13.64 -1.25
C VAL A 12 -14.52 13.76 -0.01
N ASP A 13 -15.02 13.38 1.17
CA ASP A 13 -14.24 13.41 2.41
C ASP A 13 -13.05 12.45 2.34
N LEU A 14 -13.28 11.22 1.89
CA LEU A 14 -12.21 10.23 1.68
C LEU A 14 -11.19 10.70 0.63
N TRP A 15 -11.64 11.36 -0.43
CA TRP A 15 -10.77 11.91 -1.46
C TRP A 15 -9.88 13.03 -0.92
N LEU A 16 -10.45 13.96 -0.14
CA LEU A 16 -9.72 15.07 0.48
C LEU A 16 -8.66 14.55 1.45
N ASP A 17 -8.99 13.57 2.28
CA ASP A 17 -8.07 12.95 3.23
C ASP A 17 -6.97 12.15 2.51
N ALA A 18 -7.33 11.35 1.50
CA ALA A 18 -6.37 10.54 0.76
C ALA A 18 -5.37 11.39 -0.04
N ALA A 19 -5.80 12.56 -0.52
CA ALA A 19 -5.03 13.28 -1.52
C ALA A 19 -3.67 13.80 -1.03
N PHE A 20 -3.66 14.43 0.14
CA PHE A 20 -2.44 14.95 0.74
C PHE A 20 -1.42 13.83 0.97
N TRP A 21 -1.86 12.72 1.57
CA TRP A 21 -0.99 11.60 1.90
C TRP A 21 -0.51 10.82 0.67
N LEU A 22 -1.37 10.66 -0.34
CA LEU A 22 -0.99 10.01 -1.59
C LEU A 22 0.08 10.83 -2.32
N LEU A 23 -0.08 12.16 -2.35
CA LEU A 23 0.91 13.08 -2.92
C LEU A 23 2.24 13.00 -2.19
N LEU A 24 2.21 12.99 -0.85
CA LEU A 24 3.39 12.81 -0.02
C LEU A 24 4.07 11.45 -0.29
N GLY A 25 3.28 10.37 -0.41
CA GLY A 25 3.80 9.03 -0.70
C GLY A 25 4.43 8.91 -2.09
N LEU A 26 3.83 9.51 -3.11
CA LEU A 26 4.43 9.63 -4.44
C LEU A 26 5.71 10.48 -4.42
N MET A 27 5.69 11.57 -3.67
CA MET A 27 6.85 12.44 -3.50
C MET A 27 8.02 11.68 -2.86
N ILE A 28 7.74 10.90 -1.81
CA ILE A 28 8.73 10.04 -1.15
C ILE A 28 9.17 8.92 -2.09
N ALA A 29 8.27 8.30 -2.86
CA ALA A 29 8.62 7.21 -3.79
C ALA A 29 9.58 7.68 -4.91
N GLY A 30 9.35 8.86 -5.50
CA GLY A 30 10.26 9.41 -6.50
C GLY A 30 11.57 9.94 -5.90
N LEU A 31 11.55 10.42 -4.65
CA LEU A 31 12.76 10.75 -3.89
C LEU A 31 13.57 9.49 -3.54
N LEU A 32 12.88 8.42 -3.17
CA LEU A 32 13.49 7.11 -2.94
C LEU A 32 14.15 6.61 -4.22
N HIS A 33 13.46 6.70 -5.36
CA HIS A 33 14.00 6.31 -6.66
C HIS A 33 15.30 7.06 -7.03
N THR A 34 15.56 8.24 -6.45
CA THR A 34 16.67 9.12 -6.84
C THR A 34 17.80 9.17 -5.82
N PHE A 35 17.48 9.21 -4.53
CA PHE A 35 18.46 9.20 -3.43
C PHE A 35 18.92 7.80 -3.05
N ILE A 36 18.03 6.82 -3.20
CA ILE A 36 18.40 5.43 -3.05
C ILE A 36 18.76 4.94 -4.43
N LYS A 37 20.06 4.81 -4.71
CA LYS A 37 20.50 3.90 -5.78
C LYS A 37 19.74 2.60 -5.55
N SER A 38 18.84 2.22 -6.47
CA SER A 38 18.03 0.99 -6.39
C SER A 38 18.87 -0.23 -6.02
N ASP A 39 20.17 -0.22 -6.31
CA ASP A 39 21.13 -1.20 -5.83
C ASP A 39 21.36 -1.24 -4.32
N LYS A 40 21.54 -0.13 -3.58
CA LYS A 40 22.03 -0.22 -2.18
C LYS A 40 20.94 -0.61 -1.17
N LEU A 41 19.74 -0.02 -1.25
CA LEU A 41 18.63 -0.41 -0.35
C LEU A 41 17.99 -1.71 -0.83
N GLY A 42 17.85 -1.89 -2.15
CA GLY A 42 17.46 -3.16 -2.75
C GLY A 42 18.39 -4.28 -2.29
N HIS A 43 19.71 -4.12 -2.37
CA HIS A 43 20.66 -5.13 -1.89
C HIS A 43 20.56 -5.43 -0.39
N HIS A 44 20.24 -4.43 0.44
CA HIS A 44 20.07 -4.66 1.88
C HIS A 44 18.76 -5.38 2.23
N LEU A 45 17.80 -5.39 1.31
CA LEU A 45 16.48 -6.02 1.41
C LEU A 45 16.31 -7.19 0.42
N LYS A 46 17.37 -7.53 -0.32
CA LYS A 46 17.49 -8.69 -1.20
C LYS A 46 17.81 -9.92 -0.35
N GLY A 47 17.32 -11.07 -0.81
CA GLY A 47 17.58 -12.37 -0.20
C GLY A 47 16.37 -12.98 0.50
N HIS A 48 16.47 -14.29 0.72
CA HIS A 48 15.50 -15.07 1.49
C HIS A 48 15.92 -15.09 2.96
N GLY A 49 15.00 -14.79 3.86
CA GLY A 49 15.21 -14.93 5.30
C GLY A 49 14.51 -13.87 6.14
N PHE A 50 14.68 -14.01 7.45
CA PHE A 50 14.06 -13.16 8.46
C PHE A 50 14.66 -11.76 8.57
N TRP A 51 15.96 -11.59 8.24
CA TRP A 51 16.65 -10.32 8.38
C TRP A 51 16.13 -9.20 7.45
N PRO A 52 15.93 -9.43 6.14
CA PRO A 52 15.30 -8.46 5.25
C PRO A 52 13.89 -8.05 5.70
N VAL A 53 13.13 -9.00 6.26
CA VAL A 53 11.76 -8.78 6.77
C VAL A 53 11.77 -7.81 7.94
N ILE A 54 12.60 -8.03 8.96
CA ILE A 54 12.70 -7.11 10.10
C ILE A 54 13.15 -5.72 9.65
N LYS A 55 14.19 -5.63 8.82
CA LYS A 55 14.71 -4.34 8.35
C LYS A 55 13.63 -3.54 7.61
N ALA A 56 12.83 -4.22 6.80
CA ALA A 56 11.71 -3.60 6.09
C ALA A 56 10.57 -3.17 7.04
N ALA A 57 10.22 -3.98 8.04
CA ALA A 57 9.23 -3.60 9.04
C ALA A 57 9.68 -2.36 9.84
N ILE A 58 10.92 -2.36 10.34
CA ILE A 58 11.49 -1.23 11.08
C ILE A 58 11.54 0.04 10.23
N LEU A 59 11.89 -0.09 8.94
CA LEU A 59 11.89 1.04 8.01
C LEU A 59 10.49 1.65 7.83
N GLY A 60 9.43 0.84 7.96
CA GLY A 60 8.04 1.30 7.87
C GLY A 60 7.58 2.12 9.07
N ILE A 61 8.08 1.83 10.28
CA ILE A 61 7.61 2.45 11.54
C ILE A 61 7.63 3.99 11.54
N PRO A 62 8.73 4.67 11.17
CA PRO A 62 8.78 6.13 11.23
C PRO A 62 8.11 6.82 10.03
N LEU A 63 7.71 6.06 9.01
CA LEU A 63 7.22 6.64 7.77
C LEU A 63 5.74 6.98 7.89
N PRO A 64 5.35 8.25 7.76
CA PRO A 64 3.96 8.64 7.79
C PRO A 64 3.40 8.40 6.37
N LEU A 65 3.27 7.14 5.98
CA LEU A 65 2.63 6.77 4.71
C LEU A 65 1.32 6.07 5.05
N CYS A 66 0.20 6.68 4.66
CA CYS A 66 -1.08 6.02 4.75
C CYS A 66 -1.16 4.84 3.75
N SER A 67 -2.24 4.05 3.84
CA SER A 67 -2.51 2.93 2.92
C SER A 67 -2.44 3.29 1.44
N CYS A 68 -2.68 4.57 1.09
CA CYS A 68 -2.57 5.09 -0.28
C CYS A 68 -1.12 5.37 -0.70
N GLY A 69 -0.31 5.90 0.21
CA GLY A 69 1.09 6.28 -0.04
C GLY A 69 2.07 5.11 0.06
N VAL A 70 1.78 4.11 0.88
CA VAL A 70 2.64 2.93 1.05
C VAL A 70 2.69 2.07 -0.21
N ILE A 71 1.61 2.05 -0.99
CA ILE A 71 1.48 1.24 -2.20
C ILE A 71 2.58 1.61 -3.25
N PRO A 72 2.67 2.87 -3.73
CA PRO A 72 3.72 3.25 -4.68
C PRO A 72 5.12 3.02 -4.13
N ALA A 73 5.34 3.33 -2.84
CA ALA A 73 6.64 3.15 -2.19
C ALA A 73 7.05 1.67 -2.16
N ALA A 74 6.11 0.77 -1.83
CA ALA A 74 6.35 -0.67 -1.82
C ALA A 74 6.57 -1.26 -3.20
N VAL A 75 5.82 -0.83 -4.22
CA VAL A 75 6.04 -1.24 -5.61
C VAL A 75 7.40 -0.75 -6.10
N GLY A 76 7.79 0.48 -5.78
CA GLY A 76 9.13 1.00 -6.06
C GLY A 76 10.23 0.16 -5.40
N LEU A 77 10.05 -0.20 -4.13
CA LEU A 77 10.97 -1.06 -3.37
C LEU A 77 11.07 -2.47 -3.97
N ARG A 78 9.94 -3.02 -4.41
CA ARG A 78 9.84 -4.33 -5.08
C ARG A 78 10.57 -4.31 -6.43
N ARG A 79 10.33 -3.30 -7.26
CA ARG A 79 11.00 -3.12 -8.56
C ARG A 79 12.50 -2.83 -8.41
N ALA A 80 12.93 -2.25 -7.30
CA ALA A 80 14.34 -2.13 -6.92
C ALA A 80 14.98 -3.46 -6.46
N GLY A 81 14.21 -4.54 -6.43
CA GLY A 81 14.68 -5.91 -6.18
C GLY A 81 14.52 -6.40 -4.74
N ALA A 82 13.72 -5.75 -3.90
CA ALA A 82 13.41 -6.29 -2.57
C ALA A 82 12.63 -7.62 -2.63
N SER A 83 12.88 -8.52 -1.67
CA SER A 83 12.20 -9.82 -1.60
C SER A 83 10.69 -9.66 -1.32
N LYS A 84 9.88 -10.69 -1.66
CA LYS A 84 8.42 -10.61 -1.46
C LYS A 84 8.09 -10.36 0.01
N GLY A 85 8.76 -11.09 0.90
CA GLY A 85 8.65 -10.91 2.36
C GLY A 85 9.03 -9.50 2.82
N ALA A 86 10.14 -8.93 2.35
CA ALA A 86 10.53 -7.58 2.73
C ALA A 86 9.51 -6.54 2.26
N THR A 87 9.03 -6.63 1.01
CA THR A 87 7.98 -5.75 0.51
C THR A 87 6.67 -5.92 1.30
N THR A 88 6.28 -7.14 1.63
CA THR A 88 5.09 -7.42 2.45
C THR A 88 5.19 -6.81 3.85
N ALA A 89 6.33 -6.98 4.52
CA ALA A 89 6.55 -6.43 5.86
C ALA A 89 6.47 -4.90 5.86
N PHE A 90 7.08 -4.25 4.86
CA PHE A 90 6.99 -2.80 4.67
C PHE A 90 5.55 -2.34 4.38
N LEU A 91 4.84 -3.05 3.50
CA LEU A 91 3.45 -2.75 3.13
C LEU A 91 2.48 -2.77 4.32
N ILE A 92 2.66 -3.72 5.25
CA ILE A 92 1.80 -3.88 6.43
C ILE A 92 2.21 -2.92 7.53
N SER A 93 3.51 -2.90 7.88
CA SER A 93 3.99 -2.15 9.04
C SER A 93 3.76 -0.65 8.89
N THR A 94 3.99 -0.10 7.69
CA THR A 94 3.98 1.36 7.49
C THR A 94 2.64 2.03 7.82
N PRO A 95 1.49 1.61 7.24
CA PRO A 95 0.21 2.23 7.56
C PRO A 95 -0.28 1.93 8.98
N GLU A 96 0.18 0.87 9.64
CA GLU A 96 -0.29 0.47 10.97
C GLU A 96 0.51 1.10 12.13
N THR A 97 1.79 1.39 11.93
CA THR A 97 2.71 1.88 12.97
C THR A 97 3.10 3.35 12.80
N GLY A 98 2.48 4.05 11.84
CA GLY A 98 2.72 5.46 11.59
C GLY A 98 2.54 6.34 12.82
N VAL A 99 3.41 7.34 12.96
CA VAL A 99 3.43 8.28 14.09
C VAL A 99 2.09 9.02 14.23
N ASP A 100 1.43 9.31 13.11
CA ASP A 100 0.10 9.92 13.04
C ASP A 100 -0.97 9.00 13.62
N SER A 101 -0.96 7.72 13.25
CA SER A 101 -1.92 6.75 13.79
C SER A 101 -1.72 6.49 15.28
N ILE A 102 -0.47 6.46 15.76
CA ILE A 102 -0.15 6.31 17.19
C ILE A 102 -0.67 7.50 17.98
N ALA A 103 -0.45 8.72 17.50
CA ALA A 103 -0.93 9.94 18.16
C ALA A 103 -2.47 9.97 18.26
N ILE A 104 -3.17 9.62 17.17
CA ILE A 104 -4.64 9.56 17.17
C ILE A 104 -5.15 8.42 18.06
N SER A 105 -4.49 7.26 18.05
CA SER A 105 -4.84 6.14 18.93
C SER A 105 -4.70 6.52 20.40
N TYR A 106 -3.66 7.26 20.75
CA TYR A 106 -3.44 7.75 22.11
C TYR A 106 -4.57 8.66 22.55
N ALA A 107 -4.95 9.60 21.70
CA ALA A 107 -6.01 10.56 22.00
C ALA A 107 -7.41 9.94 22.09
N LEU A 108 -7.69 8.86 21.35
CA LEU A 108 -9.06 8.32 21.20
C LEU A 108 -9.30 6.95 21.84
N LEU A 109 -8.27 6.09 21.91
CA LEU A 109 -8.37 4.71 22.38
C LEU A 109 -7.61 4.49 23.70
N GLY A 110 -6.91 5.51 24.19
CA GLY A 110 -6.12 5.48 25.41
C GLY A 110 -4.75 4.80 25.26
N PRO A 111 -3.94 4.83 26.34
CA PRO A 111 -2.55 4.36 26.32
C PRO A 111 -2.44 2.84 26.08
N PHE A 112 -3.40 2.06 26.59
CA PHE A 112 -3.38 0.60 26.45
C PHE A 112 -3.48 0.16 24.98
N MET A 113 -4.48 0.66 24.25
CA MET A 113 -4.65 0.35 22.82
C MET A 113 -3.51 0.91 21.97
N THR A 114 -2.95 2.05 22.37
CA THR A 114 -1.83 2.70 21.68
C THR A 114 -0.54 1.90 21.71
N ILE A 115 -0.31 1.11 22.77
CA ILE A 115 0.89 0.27 22.88
C ILE A 115 0.67 -1.07 22.17
N ILE A 116 -0.49 -1.70 22.36
CA ILE A 116 -0.73 -3.03 21.79
C ILE A 116 -0.87 -2.98 20.27
N ARG A 117 -1.40 -1.90 19.71
CA ARG A 117 -1.62 -1.76 18.26
C ARG A 117 -0.31 -1.82 17.45
N PRO A 118 0.74 -1.02 17.73
CA PRO A 118 2.01 -1.12 17.03
C PRO A 118 2.72 -2.46 17.23
N ILE A 119 2.61 -3.07 18.42
CA ILE A 119 3.21 -4.39 18.68
C ILE A 119 2.53 -5.44 17.82
N ALA A 120 1.19 -5.48 17.83
CA ALA A 120 0.41 -6.40 17.01
C ALA A 120 0.67 -6.19 15.52
N ALA A 121 0.86 -4.95 15.08
CA ALA A 121 1.20 -4.57 13.71
C ALA A 121 2.58 -5.07 13.27
N VAL A 122 3.60 -4.90 14.10
CA VAL A 122 4.93 -5.44 13.81
C VAL A 122 4.88 -6.97 13.78
N CYS A 123 4.17 -7.60 14.71
CA CYS A 123 3.98 -9.05 14.71
C CYS A 123 3.22 -9.54 13.48
N SER A 124 2.16 -8.85 13.05
CA SER A 124 1.37 -9.21 11.87
C SER A 124 2.20 -9.09 10.60
N SER A 125 2.97 -8.01 10.46
CA SER A 125 3.85 -7.77 9.32
C SER A 125 4.92 -8.84 9.17
N ILE A 126 5.58 -9.22 10.29
CA ILE A 126 6.61 -10.26 10.30
C ILE A 126 6.01 -11.62 10.00
N ALA A 127 4.89 -11.97 10.63
CA ALA A 127 4.24 -13.27 10.41
C ALA A 127 3.73 -13.42 8.98
N ALA A 128 3.05 -12.40 8.43
CA ALA A 128 2.59 -12.41 7.05
C ALA A 128 3.76 -12.49 6.06
N ALA A 129 4.83 -11.73 6.28
CA ALA A 129 6.02 -11.78 5.45
C ALA A 129 6.72 -13.16 5.50
N MET A 130 6.80 -13.78 6.68
CA MET A 130 7.36 -15.13 6.84
C MET A 130 6.50 -16.20 6.16
N LEU A 131 5.17 -16.08 6.22
CA LEU A 131 4.26 -16.98 5.51
C LEU A 131 4.39 -16.82 3.99
N VAL A 132 4.53 -15.59 3.50
CA VAL A 132 4.79 -15.30 2.07
C VAL A 132 6.10 -15.94 1.62
N LEU A 133 7.17 -15.81 2.41
CA LEU A 133 8.48 -16.42 2.11
C LEU A 133 8.43 -17.96 2.16
N SER A 134 7.66 -18.54 3.08
CA SER A 134 7.53 -20.00 3.23
C SER A 134 6.73 -20.63 2.09
N GLY A 135 5.81 -19.88 1.49
CA GLY A 135 5.06 -20.29 0.30
C GLY A 135 5.89 -20.25 -0.99
N GLU A 136 7.02 -19.53 -1.00
CA GLU A 136 7.98 -19.57 -2.10
C GLU A 136 8.82 -20.86 -2.01
N LYS A 137 8.27 -21.98 -2.50
CA LYS A 137 9.08 -23.18 -2.78
C LYS A 137 10.29 -22.78 -3.61
N SER A 138 11.50 -23.07 -3.11
CA SER A 138 12.81 -22.92 -3.76
C SER A 138 12.76 -23.02 -5.28
N THR A 139 12.41 -21.92 -5.94
CA THR A 139 12.71 -21.70 -7.34
C THR A 139 13.76 -20.61 -7.30
N SER A 140 14.98 -21.06 -7.01
CA SER A 140 16.19 -20.29 -7.21
C SER A 140 16.31 -19.97 -8.69
N GLN A 141 15.61 -18.93 -9.13
CA GLN A 141 15.98 -18.18 -10.31
C GLN A 141 16.32 -16.78 -9.79
N PRO A 142 17.59 -16.39 -9.78
CA PRO A 142 17.91 -14.98 -9.81
C PRO A 142 17.17 -14.42 -11.03
N GLU A 143 16.30 -13.43 -10.86
CA GLU A 143 15.83 -12.62 -11.99
C GLU A 143 17.06 -11.87 -12.52
N THR A 144 17.82 -12.54 -13.39
CA THR A 144 18.69 -11.90 -14.36
C THR A 144 17.80 -10.99 -15.22
N PRO A 145 18.21 -9.74 -15.48
CA PRO A 145 17.57 -8.88 -16.48
C PRO A 145 17.44 -9.63 -17.83
N PRO A 146 16.49 -9.28 -18.71
CA PRO A 146 16.25 -10.01 -19.94
C PRO A 146 17.55 -10.09 -20.76
N GLU A 147 18.09 -11.31 -20.83
CA GLU A 147 19.26 -11.66 -21.64
C GLU A 147 18.84 -11.62 -23.11
N GLN A 148 19.23 -10.54 -23.79
CA GLN A 148 19.20 -10.48 -25.25
C GLN A 148 20.18 -11.53 -25.78
N GLN A 149 19.62 -12.49 -26.53
CA GLN A 149 20.34 -13.51 -27.29
C GLN A 149 21.53 -12.89 -28.04
N SER A 150 22.73 -13.11 -27.53
CA SER A 150 23.97 -12.89 -28.27
C SER A 150 24.32 -14.22 -28.93
N THR A 151 23.84 -14.43 -30.16
CA THR A 151 24.34 -15.54 -31.00
C THR A 151 25.82 -15.33 -31.26
N ALA A 152 26.62 -16.22 -30.69
CA ALA A 152 28.05 -16.31 -30.90
C ALA A 152 28.37 -16.57 -32.39
N CYS A 153 29.31 -15.79 -32.92
CA CYS A 153 29.88 -15.95 -34.26
C CYS A 153 30.61 -17.28 -34.40
N GLY A 154 30.18 -18.09 -35.36
CA GLY A 154 30.94 -19.18 -35.98
C GLY A 154 31.56 -18.70 -37.30
N SER A 155 32.84 -18.99 -37.47
CA SER A 155 33.75 -18.59 -38.55
C SER A 155 33.35 -18.99 -39.98
N GLN A 156 33.71 -18.12 -40.94
CA GLN A 156 34.36 -18.36 -42.25
C GLN A 156 33.73 -17.55 -43.40
N GLY A 157 34.55 -16.79 -44.13
CA GLY A 157 34.17 -16.23 -45.44
C GLY A 157 34.64 -14.79 -45.65
N ALA A 158 35.68 -14.62 -46.47
CA ALA A 158 36.23 -13.35 -46.90
C ALA A 158 35.25 -12.51 -47.74
N GLY A 159 35.31 -11.18 -47.63
CA GLY A 159 34.59 -10.26 -48.52
C GLY A 159 34.52 -8.83 -47.99
N HIS A 160 35.33 -7.96 -48.57
CA HIS A 160 35.40 -6.51 -48.35
C HIS A 160 34.05 -5.79 -48.54
N CYS A 161 33.66 -4.90 -47.63
CA CYS A 161 33.00 -3.62 -47.97
C CYS A 161 32.91 -2.65 -46.78
N CYS A 162 33.33 -1.41 -47.02
CA CYS A 162 33.35 -0.29 -46.08
C CYS A 162 32.04 0.52 -46.07
N CYS A 163 31.83 1.25 -44.96
CA CYS A 163 31.10 2.52 -44.78
C CYS A 163 29.63 2.54 -44.26
N HIS A 164 29.53 2.99 -43.00
CA HIS A 164 28.56 3.93 -42.40
C HIS A 164 27.05 3.58 -42.43
N SER A 165 26.50 3.21 -41.26
CA SER A 165 25.57 4.07 -40.49
C SER A 165 25.02 3.34 -39.25
N GLN A 166 25.05 4.06 -38.12
CA GLN A 166 24.30 3.83 -36.90
C GLN A 166 24.52 2.50 -36.17
N GLN A 167 25.57 2.52 -35.36
CA GLN A 167 25.70 1.72 -34.16
C GLN A 167 24.51 2.05 -33.23
N ALA A 168 23.46 1.22 -33.27
CA ALA A 168 22.47 1.15 -32.20
C ALA A 168 23.16 0.53 -30.97
N ARG A 169 23.99 1.35 -30.31
CA ARG A 169 24.42 1.08 -28.93
C ARG A 169 23.15 1.00 -28.10
N ALA A 170 22.98 -0.12 -27.40
CA ALA A 170 22.22 -0.14 -26.15
C ALA A 170 22.58 1.12 -25.34
N PRO A 171 21.64 1.75 -24.61
CA PRO A 171 21.96 2.93 -23.83
C PRO A 171 22.92 2.51 -22.71
N ASP A 172 24.19 2.62 -23.04
CA ASP A 172 25.32 2.67 -22.13
C ASP A 172 24.92 3.68 -21.06
N SER A 173 24.99 3.25 -19.80
CA SER A 173 24.83 4.13 -18.66
C SER A 173 25.98 5.12 -18.67
N GLN A 174 25.85 6.15 -19.50
CA GLN A 174 26.73 7.30 -19.51
C GLN A 174 26.50 8.03 -18.19
N ALA A 175 27.42 7.77 -17.26
CA ALA A 175 27.61 8.55 -16.06
C ALA A 175 28.03 9.98 -16.44
N HIS A 176 27.07 10.79 -16.86
CA HIS A 176 27.20 12.24 -16.77
C HIS A 176 27.15 12.62 -15.28
N PRO A 177 27.89 13.65 -14.84
CA PRO A 177 27.66 14.29 -13.57
C PRO A 177 26.33 15.06 -13.68
N ASP A 178 25.22 14.33 -13.72
CA ASP A 178 23.90 14.94 -13.70
C ASP A 178 23.75 15.68 -12.39
N SER A 179 23.36 16.94 -12.46
CA SER A 179 23.04 17.70 -11.25
C SER A 179 22.00 16.91 -10.46
N LEU A 180 22.18 16.85 -9.13
CA LEU A 180 21.25 16.17 -8.22
C LEU A 180 19.79 16.57 -8.50
N TRP A 181 19.57 17.81 -8.93
CA TRP A 181 18.29 18.35 -9.37
C TRP A 181 17.65 17.57 -10.52
N ARG A 182 18.41 17.23 -11.56
CA ARG A 182 17.89 16.52 -12.73
C ARG A 182 17.49 15.09 -12.39
N ARG A 183 18.25 14.45 -11.49
CA ARG A 183 17.92 13.12 -10.97
C ARG A 183 16.64 13.16 -10.15
N ILE A 184 16.55 14.05 -9.16
CA ILE A 184 15.34 14.24 -8.34
C ILE A 184 14.12 14.48 -9.24
N TRP A 185 14.25 15.39 -10.22
CA TRP A 185 13.17 15.68 -11.17
C TRP A 185 12.71 14.46 -11.97
N GLN A 186 13.64 13.64 -12.47
CA GLN A 186 13.30 12.41 -13.19
C GLN A 186 12.57 11.39 -12.30
N GLY A 187 12.99 11.22 -11.04
CA GLY A 187 12.30 10.35 -10.09
C GLY A 187 10.89 10.82 -9.77
N GLN A 188 10.71 12.14 -9.59
CA GLN A 188 9.37 12.70 -9.37
C GLN A 188 8.49 12.52 -10.60
N VAL A 189 8.99 12.80 -11.81
CA VAL A 189 8.21 12.56 -13.03
C VAL A 189 7.76 11.10 -13.12
N TYR A 190 8.66 10.14 -12.88
CA TYR A 190 8.30 8.71 -12.85
C TYR A 190 7.22 8.38 -11.81
N ALA A 191 7.34 8.90 -10.59
CA ALA A 191 6.34 8.69 -9.54
C ALA A 191 4.96 9.25 -9.95
N PHE A 192 4.93 10.48 -10.44
CA PHE A 192 3.70 11.19 -10.73
C PHE A 192 3.01 10.78 -12.04
N THR A 193 3.72 10.16 -12.99
CA THR A 193 3.13 9.72 -14.26
C THR A 193 2.91 8.21 -14.29
N GLU A 194 3.97 7.39 -14.25
CA GLU A 194 3.86 5.95 -14.39
C GLU A 194 3.24 5.29 -13.15
N LEU A 195 3.77 5.57 -11.96
CA LEU A 195 3.27 4.97 -10.72
C LEU A 195 1.84 5.41 -10.43
N LEU A 196 1.55 6.71 -10.48
CA LEU A 196 0.18 7.19 -10.28
C LEU A 196 -0.77 6.67 -11.37
N GLY A 197 -0.34 6.62 -12.63
CA GLY A 197 -1.14 6.05 -13.71
C GLY A 197 -1.49 4.58 -13.45
N ASP A 198 -0.52 3.75 -13.07
CA ASP A 198 -0.77 2.34 -12.74
C ASP A 198 -1.79 2.16 -11.59
N LEU A 199 -1.86 3.15 -10.68
CA LEU A 199 -2.66 3.10 -9.46
C LEU A 199 -4.01 3.84 -9.53
N SER A 200 -4.17 4.81 -10.42
CA SER A 200 -5.29 5.78 -10.45
C SER A 200 -6.67 5.11 -10.47
N LEU A 201 -6.86 4.15 -11.37
CA LEU A 201 -8.13 3.42 -11.54
C LEU A 201 -8.43 2.54 -10.32
N TRP A 202 -7.39 1.96 -9.75
CA TRP A 202 -7.47 1.07 -8.61
C TRP A 202 -7.84 1.87 -7.35
N LEU A 203 -7.18 3.01 -7.14
CA LEU A 203 -7.48 3.97 -6.09
C LEU A 203 -8.94 4.45 -6.17
N LEU A 204 -9.40 4.88 -7.35
CA LEU A 204 -10.77 5.34 -7.55
C LEU A 204 -11.78 4.24 -7.20
N ALA A 205 -11.54 3.02 -7.67
CA ALA A 205 -12.39 1.87 -7.35
C ALA A 205 -12.40 1.58 -5.84
N GLY A 206 -11.25 1.63 -5.17
CA GLY A 206 -11.13 1.46 -3.72
C GLY A 206 -11.90 2.51 -2.93
N LEU A 207 -11.74 3.79 -3.28
CA LEU A 207 -12.43 4.91 -2.63
C LEU A 207 -13.95 4.86 -2.85
N MET A 208 -14.40 4.48 -4.05
CA MET A 208 -15.82 4.29 -4.34
C MET A 208 -16.44 3.17 -3.51
N ILE A 209 -15.76 2.03 -3.39
CA ILE A 209 -16.22 0.91 -2.56
C ILE A 209 -16.28 1.35 -1.09
N SER A 210 -15.26 2.03 -0.58
CA SER A 210 -15.25 2.55 0.79
C SER A 210 -16.39 3.53 1.05
N ALA A 211 -16.66 4.47 0.14
CA ALA A 211 -17.75 5.42 0.28
C ALA A 211 -19.12 4.70 0.35
N CYS A 212 -19.31 3.65 -0.45
CA CYS A 212 -20.50 2.80 -0.36
C CYS A 212 -20.58 2.08 0.99
N VAL A 213 -19.50 1.48 1.47
CA VAL A 213 -19.51 0.74 2.76
C VAL A 213 -19.79 1.70 3.92
N VAL A 214 -19.09 2.84 4.01
CA VAL A 214 -19.31 3.84 5.07
C VAL A 214 -20.74 4.39 5.05
N ALA A 215 -21.33 4.60 3.87
CA ALA A 215 -22.70 5.09 3.76
C ALA A 215 -23.78 4.03 4.05
N LEU A 216 -23.46 2.74 3.90
CA LEU A 216 -24.43 1.64 3.98
C LEU A 216 -24.31 0.80 5.26
N VAL A 217 -23.25 0.95 6.05
CA VAL A 217 -23.04 0.14 7.27
C VAL A 217 -23.61 0.86 8.50
N PRO A 218 -24.73 0.37 9.08
CA PRO A 218 -25.27 0.91 10.33
C PRO A 218 -24.46 0.42 11.53
N TYR A 219 -23.93 1.36 12.32
CA TYR A 219 -23.13 1.07 13.51
C TYR A 219 -23.89 0.29 14.58
N ASP A 220 -25.21 0.47 14.67
CA ASP A 220 -26.06 -0.20 15.66
C ASP A 220 -26.17 -1.72 15.39
N ALA A 221 -26.23 -2.13 14.12
CA ALA A 221 -26.29 -3.55 13.75
C ALA A 221 -24.96 -4.27 14.00
N LEU A 222 -23.84 -3.55 13.91
CA LEU A 222 -22.51 -4.08 14.22
C LEU A 222 -22.34 -4.36 15.72
N ALA A 223 -22.96 -3.55 16.58
CA ALA A 223 -22.88 -3.69 18.02
C ALA A 223 -23.58 -4.96 18.55
N GLU A 224 -24.72 -5.35 17.98
CA GLU A 224 -25.39 -6.60 18.36
C GLU A 224 -24.65 -7.85 17.86
N VAL A 225 -24.13 -7.80 16.63
CA VAL A 225 -23.43 -8.92 15.98
C VAL A 225 -22.06 -9.21 16.62
N SER A 226 -21.43 -8.20 17.23
CA SER A 226 -20.06 -8.28 17.74
C SER A 226 -19.91 -8.68 19.22
N ARG A 227 -20.98 -9.15 19.87
CA ARG A 227 -20.96 -9.62 21.27
C ARG A 227 -20.50 -11.09 21.43
N GLY A 228 -20.41 -11.86 20.34
CA GLY A 228 -19.97 -13.26 20.37
C GLY A 228 -18.48 -13.46 20.08
N GLY A 229 -17.93 -14.66 20.35
CA GLY A 229 -16.53 -14.99 20.01
C GLY A 229 -16.18 -14.87 18.51
N TRP A 230 -17.19 -14.85 17.63
CA TRP A 230 -17.05 -14.63 16.19
C TRP A 230 -16.88 -13.16 15.79
N ALA A 231 -17.04 -12.22 16.72
CA ALA A 231 -16.94 -10.79 16.48
C ALA A 231 -15.65 -10.41 15.77
N MET A 232 -14.53 -11.02 16.15
CA MET A 232 -13.23 -10.78 15.54
C MET A 232 -13.20 -11.16 14.05
N VAL A 233 -13.82 -12.28 13.68
CA VAL A 233 -13.88 -12.73 12.28
C VAL A 233 -14.74 -11.78 11.45
N ILE A 234 -15.87 -11.33 12.00
CA ILE A 234 -16.76 -10.39 11.32
C ILE A 234 -16.07 -9.04 11.14
N MET A 235 -15.39 -8.55 12.17
CA MET A 235 -14.62 -7.31 12.12
C MET A 235 -13.45 -7.38 11.13
N ALA A 236 -12.76 -8.53 11.04
CA ALA A 236 -11.77 -8.77 9.99
C ALA A 236 -12.42 -8.75 8.60
N LEU A 237 -13.55 -9.45 8.42
CA LEU A 237 -14.26 -9.52 7.14
C LEU A 237 -14.71 -8.15 6.64
N ILE A 238 -15.12 -7.25 7.55
CA ILE A 238 -15.50 -5.88 7.24
C ILE A 238 -14.27 -5.02 6.98
N GLY A 239 -13.20 -5.20 7.76
CA GLY A 239 -11.94 -4.46 7.60
C GLY A 239 -11.28 -4.74 6.25
N VAL A 240 -11.20 -6.00 5.82
CA VAL A 240 -10.48 -6.43 4.61
C VAL A 240 -10.86 -5.72 3.31
N PRO A 241 -12.15 -5.49 3.00
CA PRO A 241 -12.53 -4.72 1.81
C PRO A 241 -12.50 -3.21 2.05
N MET A 242 -12.42 -2.73 3.29
CA MET A 242 -12.46 -1.30 3.58
C MET A 242 -11.13 -0.63 3.27
N TYR A 243 -11.15 0.24 2.25
CA TYR A 243 -10.04 1.15 1.94
C TYR A 243 -10.10 2.35 2.89
N ILE A 244 -9.71 2.15 4.15
CA ILE A 244 -9.60 3.22 5.16
C ILE A 244 -8.17 3.26 5.68
N CYS A 245 -7.61 4.47 5.78
CA CYS A 245 -6.31 4.68 6.43
C CYS A 245 -6.40 4.50 7.95
N ALA A 246 -5.28 4.21 8.60
CA ALA A 246 -5.25 4.03 10.05
C ALA A 246 -5.85 5.23 10.81
N SER A 247 -5.58 6.45 10.33
CA SER A 247 -6.08 7.71 10.90
C SER A 247 -7.60 7.82 10.86
N ALA A 248 -8.25 7.46 9.75
CA ALA A 248 -9.72 7.49 9.64
C ALA A 248 -10.41 6.29 10.31
N SER A 249 -9.73 5.14 10.38
CA SER A 249 -10.27 3.95 11.08
C SER A 249 -10.27 4.09 12.60
N THR A 250 -9.47 5.02 13.17
CA THR A 250 -9.31 5.17 14.61
C THR A 250 -10.50 5.84 15.30
N PRO A 251 -11.07 6.96 14.80
CA PRO A 251 -12.34 7.48 15.31
C PRO A 251 -13.49 6.50 15.16
N LEU A 252 -13.51 5.74 14.07
CA LEU A 252 -14.50 4.70 13.83
C LEU A 252 -14.42 3.60 14.90
N ALA A 253 -13.20 3.13 15.17
CA ALA A 253 -12.92 2.17 16.23
C ALA A 253 -13.33 2.69 17.62
N ALA A 254 -13.07 3.96 17.92
CA ALA A 254 -13.50 4.59 19.17
C ALA A 254 -15.04 4.59 19.29
N GLY A 255 -15.75 4.92 18.21
CA GLY A 255 -17.22 4.81 18.15
C GLY A 255 -17.72 3.39 18.38
N LEU A 256 -17.05 2.38 17.82
CA LEU A 256 -17.39 0.97 18.03
C LEU A 256 -17.14 0.53 19.48
N LEU A 257 -16.05 0.97 20.12
CA LEU A 257 -15.83 0.74 21.55
C LEU A 257 -16.92 1.36 22.40
N MET A 258 -17.34 2.59 22.09
CA MET A 258 -18.45 3.27 22.76
C MET A 258 -19.79 2.53 22.55
N ALA A 259 -19.99 1.92 21.38
CA ALA A 259 -21.15 1.08 21.08
C ALA A 259 -21.11 -0.29 21.79
N GLY A 260 -20.05 -0.59 22.54
CA GLY A 260 -19.90 -1.83 23.32
C GLY A 260 -19.27 -2.99 22.55
N VAL A 261 -18.61 -2.73 21.42
CA VAL A 261 -17.80 -3.75 20.72
C VAL A 261 -16.57 -4.08 21.56
N SER A 262 -16.22 -5.37 21.66
CA SER A 262 -15.04 -5.78 22.45
C SER A 262 -13.73 -5.15 21.95
N PRO A 263 -12.80 -4.75 22.83
CA PRO A 263 -11.54 -4.12 22.43
C PRO A 263 -10.71 -4.95 21.46
N GLY A 264 -10.67 -6.27 21.64
CA GLY A 264 -9.98 -7.18 20.74
C GLY A 264 -10.58 -7.22 19.33
N ALA A 265 -11.91 -7.17 19.20
CA ALA A 265 -12.56 -7.13 17.89
C ALA A 265 -12.31 -5.79 17.16
N VAL A 266 -12.25 -4.70 17.92
CA VAL A 266 -11.83 -3.39 17.39
C VAL A 266 -10.38 -3.39 16.95
N LEU A 267 -9.47 -4.00 17.71
CA LEU A 267 -8.06 -4.13 17.33
C LEU A 267 -7.92 -4.93 16.03
N VAL A 268 -8.67 -6.03 15.87
CA VAL A 268 -8.68 -6.84 14.64
C VAL A 268 -9.08 -6.00 13.44
N PHE A 269 -10.11 -5.15 13.57
CA PHE A 269 -10.50 -4.21 12.52
C PHE A 269 -9.41 -3.18 12.21
N LEU A 270 -8.75 -2.63 13.24
CA LEU A 270 -7.69 -1.62 13.11
C LEU A 270 -6.39 -2.14 12.48
N LEU A 271 -6.15 -3.46 12.55
CA LEU A 271 -5.06 -4.13 11.85
C LEU A 271 -5.51 -4.53 10.43
N ALA A 272 -6.67 -5.19 10.31
CA ALA A 272 -7.15 -5.65 9.01
C ALA A 272 -7.39 -4.50 8.02
N GLY A 273 -8.05 -3.41 8.40
CA GLY A 273 -8.43 -2.35 7.46
C GLY A 273 -7.25 -1.62 6.79
N PRO A 274 -6.31 -1.04 7.54
CA PRO A 274 -5.20 -0.30 6.95
C PRO A 274 -4.23 -1.18 6.15
N ALA A 275 -4.00 -2.42 6.60
CA ALA A 275 -3.14 -3.37 5.88
C ALA A 275 -3.85 -3.95 4.65
N THR A 276 -5.05 -4.49 4.85
CA THR A 276 -5.80 -5.20 3.83
C THR A 276 -6.92 -4.33 3.32
N ASN A 277 -6.75 -3.87 2.09
CA ASN A 277 -7.78 -3.14 1.39
C ASN A 277 -7.77 -3.60 -0.06
N VAL A 278 -8.83 -3.31 -0.79
CA VAL A 278 -8.96 -3.71 -2.21
C VAL A 278 -7.64 -3.26 -2.88
N ALA A 279 -7.27 -1.96 -2.78
CA ALA A 279 -5.95 -1.36 -3.11
C ALA A 279 -4.76 -2.31 -3.19
N THR A 280 -4.34 -2.66 -1.98
CA THR A 280 -3.16 -3.43 -1.66
C THR A 280 -3.31 -4.86 -2.14
N LEU A 281 -4.49 -5.47 -2.00
CA LEU A 281 -4.74 -6.85 -2.42
C LEU A 281 -4.59 -7.02 -3.94
N GLY A 282 -5.04 -6.05 -4.74
CA GLY A 282 -4.85 -6.06 -6.18
C GLY A 282 -3.39 -6.05 -6.61
N ILE A 283 -2.59 -5.26 -5.89
CA ILE A 283 -1.19 -5.04 -6.22
C ILE A 283 -0.34 -6.19 -5.73
N VAL A 284 -0.57 -6.69 -4.52
CA VAL A 284 0.04 -7.92 -4.01
C VAL A 284 -0.28 -9.08 -4.97
N ARG A 285 -1.53 -9.20 -5.43
CA ARG A 285 -1.89 -10.22 -6.42
C ARG A 285 -1.14 -10.07 -7.73
N ARG A 286 -1.03 -8.85 -8.27
CA ARG A 286 -0.39 -8.58 -9.57
C ARG A 286 1.13 -8.72 -9.52
N GLU A 287 1.77 -8.24 -8.46
CA GLU A 287 3.23 -8.15 -8.32
C GLU A 287 3.85 -9.38 -7.63
N MET A 288 3.10 -10.07 -6.77
CA MET A 288 3.61 -11.20 -5.97
C MET A 288 2.89 -12.53 -6.25
N GLY A 289 1.73 -12.50 -6.90
CA GLY A 289 0.93 -13.66 -7.26
C GLY A 289 -0.09 -14.09 -6.21
N TRP A 290 -0.94 -15.05 -6.57
CA TRP A 290 -2.04 -15.53 -5.74
C TRP A 290 -1.62 -16.25 -4.46
N HIS A 291 -0.53 -17.01 -4.51
CA HIS A 291 -0.01 -17.68 -3.32
C HIS A 291 0.42 -16.68 -2.26
N ALA A 292 1.16 -15.63 -2.68
CA ALA A 292 1.58 -14.54 -1.80
C ALA A 292 0.37 -13.81 -1.20
N LEU A 293 -0.67 -13.53 -2.00
CA LEU A 293 -1.91 -12.92 -1.52
C LEU A 293 -2.60 -13.76 -0.43
N GLY A 294 -2.70 -15.08 -0.63
CA GLY A 294 -3.30 -15.99 0.34
C GLY A 294 -2.52 -16.02 1.67
N SER A 295 -1.20 -16.16 1.61
CA SER A 295 -0.34 -16.11 2.80
C SER A 295 -0.34 -14.75 3.50
N TYR A 296 -0.45 -13.68 2.72
CA TYR A 296 -0.54 -12.31 3.20
C TYR A 296 -1.82 -12.13 4.06
N LEU A 297 -2.98 -12.46 3.50
CA LEU A 297 -4.26 -12.38 4.20
C LEU A 297 -4.29 -13.29 5.44
N LEU A 298 -3.81 -14.53 5.29
CA LEU A 298 -3.79 -15.48 6.40
C LEU A 298 -2.90 -14.99 7.55
N GLY A 299 -1.73 -14.44 7.25
CA GLY A 299 -0.83 -13.91 8.26
C GLY A 299 -1.38 -12.70 8.99
N VAL A 300 -1.92 -11.73 8.24
CA VAL A 300 -2.52 -10.51 8.83
C VAL A 300 -3.72 -10.89 9.71
N ILE A 301 -4.68 -11.63 9.16
CA ILE A 301 -5.92 -11.99 9.89
C ILE A 301 -5.61 -12.93 11.05
N GLY A 302 -4.73 -13.92 10.87
CA GLY A 302 -4.37 -14.89 11.91
C GLY A 302 -3.72 -14.22 13.12
N VAL A 303 -2.74 -13.33 12.88
CA VAL A 303 -2.12 -12.56 13.98
C VAL A 303 -3.09 -11.56 14.58
N ALA A 304 -3.89 -10.87 13.77
CA ALA A 304 -4.89 -9.92 14.27
C ALA A 304 -5.87 -10.60 15.23
N ILE A 305 -6.40 -11.78 14.88
CA ILE A 305 -7.31 -12.54 15.75
C ILE A 305 -6.58 -13.00 17.03
N GLY A 306 -5.35 -13.50 16.90
CA GLY A 306 -4.54 -13.91 18.05
C GLY A 306 -4.30 -12.77 19.04
N PHE A 307 -3.92 -11.59 18.55
CA PHE A 307 -3.78 -10.39 19.36
C PHE A 307 -5.12 -9.86 19.85
N GLY A 308 -6.21 -10.01 19.09
CA GLY A 308 -7.56 -9.64 19.55
C GLY A 308 -7.97 -10.43 20.79
N TYR A 309 -7.76 -11.75 20.81
CA TYR A 309 -7.99 -12.57 22.00
C TYR A 309 -7.07 -12.18 23.16
N LEU A 310 -5.80 -11.90 22.87
CA LEU A 310 -4.85 -11.43 23.87
C LEU A 310 -5.31 -10.09 24.48
N THR A 311 -5.79 -9.15 23.67
CA THR A 311 -6.32 -7.86 24.11
C THR A 311 -7.52 -8.04 25.01
N ASN A 312 -8.50 -8.88 24.63
CA ASN A 312 -9.65 -9.16 25.49
C ASN A 312 -9.21 -9.76 26.83
N ALA A 313 -8.32 -10.77 26.79
CA ALA A 313 -7.80 -11.39 28.02
C ALA A 313 -7.06 -10.39 28.93
N LEU A 314 -6.30 -9.46 28.36
CA LEU A 314 -5.62 -8.41 29.11
C LEU A 314 -6.60 -7.37 29.69
N VAL A 315 -7.62 -6.98 28.93
CA VAL A 315 -8.65 -6.04 29.41
C VAL A 315 -9.44 -6.64 30.57
N ASP A 316 -9.85 -7.91 30.45
CA ASP A 316 -10.59 -8.63 31.49
C ASP A 316 -9.73 -8.80 32.76
N LEU A 317 -8.43 -9.07 32.60
CA LEU A 317 -7.51 -9.27 33.72
C LEU A 317 -7.20 -7.96 34.46
N TRP A 318 -7.08 -6.85 33.74
CA TRP A 318 -6.66 -5.56 34.29
C TRP A 318 -7.82 -4.60 34.61
N HIS A 319 -9.09 -4.98 34.36
CA HIS A 319 -10.28 -4.14 34.57
C HIS A 319 -10.10 -2.71 34.01
N ILE A 320 -9.58 -2.59 32.79
CA ILE A 320 -9.27 -1.30 32.18
C ILE A 320 -10.58 -0.65 31.69
N ASP A 321 -11.05 0.38 32.37
CA ASP A 321 -12.14 1.24 31.90
C ASP A 321 -11.66 2.14 30.75
N ILE A 322 -11.82 1.67 29.51
CA ILE A 322 -11.39 2.39 28.30
C ILE A 322 -12.23 3.68 28.05
N GLN A 323 -13.37 3.83 28.75
CA GLN A 323 -14.32 4.93 28.51
C GLN A 323 -13.92 6.27 29.15
N SER A 324 -12.93 6.33 30.07
CA SER A 324 -12.66 7.56 30.85
C SER A 324 -11.69 8.58 30.22
N GLU A 325 -11.08 8.29 29.07
CA GLU A 325 -10.06 9.17 28.44
C GLU A 325 -10.44 9.72 27.05
N LEU A 326 -11.69 9.55 26.60
CA LEU A 326 -12.21 10.05 25.31
C LEU A 326 -12.50 11.56 25.32
N GLY A 327 -11.52 12.37 25.73
CA GLY A 327 -11.63 13.82 25.82
C GLY A 327 -10.53 14.53 25.05
N SER A 328 -10.92 15.17 23.94
CA SER A 328 -10.19 16.22 23.20
C SER A 328 -9.17 15.79 22.14
N SER A 329 -9.64 15.66 20.89
CA SER A 329 -8.77 15.73 19.71
C SER A 329 -9.07 16.99 18.88
N ASN A 330 -8.12 17.93 18.89
CA ASN A 330 -8.09 19.08 17.99
C ASN A 330 -7.70 18.63 16.57
N SER A 331 -8.39 19.18 15.57
CA SER A 331 -8.13 18.97 14.14
C SER A 331 -6.70 19.41 13.77
N LEU A 332 -5.82 18.44 13.53
CA LEU A 332 -4.39 18.65 13.24
C LEU A 332 -4.07 19.14 11.82
N MET A 333 -5.09 19.40 10.96
CA MET A 333 -4.87 19.76 9.56
C MET A 333 -5.63 21.03 9.15
N PRO A 334 -4.95 22.07 8.60
CA PRO A 334 -5.61 23.26 8.07
C PRO A 334 -6.32 22.96 6.74
N PHE A 335 -7.60 23.35 6.66
CA PHE A 335 -8.52 23.07 5.54
C PHE A 335 -7.99 23.50 4.16
N TRP A 336 -7.22 24.59 4.08
CA TRP A 336 -6.65 25.10 2.82
C TRP A 336 -5.63 24.15 2.18
N LEU A 337 -4.84 23.42 2.99
CA LEU A 337 -3.81 22.51 2.50
C LEU A 337 -4.45 21.24 1.90
N ALA A 338 -5.50 20.74 2.54
CA ALA A 338 -6.29 19.62 2.03
C ALA A 338 -6.91 19.95 0.67
N GLY A 339 -7.56 21.13 0.54
CA GLY A 339 -8.21 21.54 -0.70
C GLY A 339 -7.26 21.66 -1.90
N LEU A 340 -6.08 22.26 -1.72
CA LEU A 340 -5.08 22.40 -2.79
C LEU A 340 -4.53 21.04 -3.24
N SER A 341 -4.23 20.16 -2.28
CA SER A 341 -3.71 18.82 -2.57
C SER A 341 -4.74 17.97 -3.33
N ALA A 342 -6.01 18.05 -2.95
CA ALA A 342 -7.10 17.33 -3.61
C ALA A 342 -7.35 17.79 -5.03
N LEU A 343 -7.29 19.11 -5.30
CA LEU A 343 -7.46 19.66 -6.64
C LEU A 343 -6.31 19.22 -7.56
N PHE A 344 -5.08 19.24 -7.06
CA PHE A 344 -3.92 18.78 -7.82
C PHE A 344 -3.99 17.29 -8.16
N LEU A 345 -4.40 16.45 -7.20
CA LEU A 345 -4.60 15.02 -7.43
C LEU A 345 -5.74 14.77 -8.43
N MET A 346 -6.85 15.52 -8.32
CA MET A 346 -7.97 15.44 -9.26
C MET A 346 -7.55 15.77 -10.69
N LEU A 347 -6.69 16.77 -10.89
CA LEU A 347 -6.15 17.09 -12.21
C LEU A 347 -5.25 15.98 -12.76
N LEU A 348 -4.38 15.40 -11.94
CA LEU A 348 -3.49 14.31 -12.35
C LEU A 348 -4.26 13.04 -12.73
N VAL A 349 -5.16 12.59 -11.85
CA VAL A 349 -6.00 11.42 -12.10
C VAL A 349 -6.95 11.68 -13.27
N GLY A 350 -7.53 12.88 -13.36
CA GLY A 350 -8.37 13.29 -14.47
C GLY A 350 -7.65 13.26 -15.80
N ASN A 351 -6.41 13.77 -15.86
CA ASN A 351 -5.58 13.74 -17.07
C ASN A 351 -5.19 12.31 -17.49
N ASP A 352 -4.82 11.45 -16.54
CA ASP A 352 -4.55 10.03 -16.83
C ASP A 352 -5.82 9.30 -17.34
N LEU A 353 -6.98 9.49 -16.69
CA LEU A 353 -8.24 8.91 -17.16
C LEU A 353 -8.62 9.43 -18.54
N LEU A 354 -8.52 10.73 -18.80
CA LEU A 354 -8.79 11.34 -20.10
C LEU A 354 -7.88 10.75 -21.17
N THR A 355 -6.59 10.56 -20.88
CA THR A 355 -5.63 9.96 -21.80
C THR A 355 -5.98 8.49 -22.10
N ARG A 356 -6.39 7.73 -21.08
CA ARG A 356 -6.83 6.33 -21.22
C ARG A 356 -8.14 6.20 -22.01
N VAL A 357 -9.11 7.07 -21.73
CA VAL A 357 -10.40 7.12 -22.41
C VAL A 357 -10.21 7.58 -23.86
N TYR A 358 -9.36 8.58 -24.10
CA TYR A 358 -8.95 9.02 -25.43
C TYR A 358 -8.30 7.88 -26.21
N HIS A 359 -7.35 7.15 -25.60
CA HIS A 359 -6.73 6.00 -26.26
C HIS A 359 -7.72 4.85 -26.54
N ARG A 360 -8.67 4.56 -25.63
CA ARG A 360 -9.70 3.53 -25.86
C ARG A 360 -10.75 3.92 -26.89
N LEU A 361 -11.11 5.20 -26.97
CA LEU A 361 -12.11 5.71 -27.92
C LEU A 361 -11.51 5.96 -29.31
N PHE A 362 -10.29 6.48 -29.40
CA PHE A 362 -9.68 6.92 -30.66
C PHE A 362 -8.63 5.96 -31.25
N ARG A 363 -8.26 4.87 -30.56
CA ARG A 363 -7.40 3.81 -31.12
C ARG A 363 -8.18 2.50 -31.35
N LYS A 364 -9.23 2.57 -32.18
CA LYS A 364 -9.66 1.46 -33.06
C LYS A 364 -9.03 1.77 -34.42
N THR A 365 -7.96 1.10 -34.89
CA THR A 365 -7.86 -0.10 -35.77
C THR A 365 -6.66 0.12 -36.72
N PRO A 366 -6.11 -0.85 -37.51
CA PRO A 366 -6.50 -2.25 -37.72
C PRO A 366 -5.37 -3.28 -37.52
N ILE A 367 -5.76 -4.56 -37.52
CA ILE A 367 -4.92 -5.72 -37.81
C ILE A 367 -4.46 -5.60 -39.27
N HIS A 368 -3.16 -5.45 -39.52
CA HIS A 368 -2.57 -5.79 -40.82
C HIS A 368 -1.87 -7.14 -40.69
N SER A 369 -2.56 -8.18 -41.16
CA SER A 369 -1.91 -9.41 -41.59
C SER A 369 -1.08 -9.11 -42.83
N HIS A 370 0.23 -9.17 -42.72
CA HIS A 370 1.08 -9.44 -43.88
C HIS A 370 1.70 -10.82 -43.68
N SER A 371 0.99 -11.83 -44.18
CA SER A 371 1.56 -13.10 -44.59
C SER A 371 2.45 -12.83 -45.81
N HIS A 372 3.77 -12.91 -45.64
CA HIS A 372 4.67 -13.07 -46.76
C HIS A 372 4.76 -14.57 -47.10
N HIS A 373 4.26 -14.89 -48.29
CA HIS A 373 4.59 -16.10 -49.06
C HIS A 373 5.96 -15.95 -49.70
#